data_AF-A0A7W7DRA8-F1
#
_entry.id   AF-A0A7W7DRA8-F1
#
_cell.length_a   1.000
_cell.length_b   1.000
_cell.length_c   1.000
_cell.angle_alpha   90.00
_cell.angle_beta   90.00
_cell.angle_gamma   90.00
#
_symmetry.space_group_name_H-M   'P 1'
#
loop_
_entity.id
_entity.type
_entity.pdbx_description
1 polymer ?
#
loop_
_entity_poly.entity_id
_entity_poly.type
_entity_poly.pdbx_seq_one_letter_code
_entity_poly.pdbx_strand_id
1 'polypeptide(L)'
;MGGPGNPPEGSPEGAPGGGEDEYRSVVFDESFVRAARLQEFSAQERIADHAPAVRRRPPLRRGLSRQALVLVLLIAVAFGTAIYMGVRHPYQAPAAREPVEPLRMTVIPLAPEGKVPGRADLAYLYEHSPAAQFRTGAEGVPLPASRRTAHFSDSQVVSALSTAKDYIVRSALDPEVLTGGEVRAVRVLLDPEQLDQFDQSFARPTADGRHAPTGWLVRFDPSRAELADHRVRVQGTLQAAEADSSTLEVTADHTFVYALRATGSGSGGKDEVSLFTLRRELHFRFDRDDLRLHQTQLVVSYVQAGPLSCAEDSTNHLRPLLAGQTAKEGGPAGTDPYATGSATALCGTLATSAQPKV
;
A
#
# COMPACT_ATOMS: atom_id res chain seq x y z
N MET A 1 -19.15 54.86 -28.42
CA MET A 1 -19.63 56.24 -28.64
C MET A 1 -18.40 57.13 -28.72
N GLY A 2 -18.18 57.78 -29.87
CA GLY A 2 -16.95 58.52 -30.20
C GLY A 2 -16.51 58.23 -31.64
N GLY A 3 -17.30 58.65 -32.62
CA GLY A 3 -16.91 58.61 -34.04
C GLY A 3 -15.89 59.73 -34.34
N PRO A 4 -15.06 59.62 -35.38
CA PRO A 4 -14.06 60.64 -35.70
C PRO A 4 -14.79 61.93 -36.12
N GLY A 5 -14.55 63.02 -35.39
CA GLY A 5 -15.08 64.35 -35.72
C GLY A 5 -14.51 64.84 -37.05
N ASN A 6 -15.33 65.57 -37.82
CA ASN A 6 -14.84 66.29 -38.99
C ASN A 6 -13.82 67.35 -38.55
N PRO A 7 -12.78 67.62 -39.36
CA PRO A 7 -11.82 68.66 -39.03
C PRO A 7 -12.51 70.04 -38.94
N PRO A 8 -12.07 70.93 -38.05
CA PRO A 8 -12.67 72.26 -37.88
C PRO A 8 -12.54 73.09 -39.16
N GLU A 9 -13.64 73.72 -39.59
CA GLU A 9 -13.67 74.67 -40.70
C GLU A 9 -13.32 76.08 -40.18
N GLY A 10 -12.26 76.67 -40.72
CA GLY A 10 -12.04 78.13 -40.69
C GLY A 10 -11.39 78.70 -39.43
N SER A 11 -10.38 79.54 -39.65
CA SER A 11 -9.72 80.40 -38.67
C SER A 11 -10.66 81.49 -38.13
N PRO A 12 -10.72 81.76 -36.81
CA PRO A 12 -11.60 82.79 -36.25
C PRO A 12 -11.15 84.20 -36.65
N GLU A 13 -12.11 85.04 -37.09
CA GLU A 13 -11.94 86.46 -37.38
C GLU A 13 -11.39 87.25 -36.17
N GLY A 14 -10.44 88.14 -36.45
CA GLY A 14 -9.55 88.77 -35.48
C GLY A 14 -10.17 89.78 -34.52
N ALA A 15 -9.58 89.85 -33.32
CA ALA A 15 -9.61 91.02 -32.44
C ALA A 15 -8.25 91.76 -32.54
N PRO A 16 -8.21 93.10 -32.46
CA PRO A 16 -7.09 93.88 -32.99
C PRO A 16 -5.97 94.05 -31.97
N GLY A 17 -4.72 93.86 -32.41
CA GLY A 17 -3.53 94.21 -31.64
C GLY A 17 -2.35 93.32 -31.99
N GLY A 18 -1.38 93.88 -32.73
CA GLY A 18 -0.27 93.13 -33.32
C GLY A 18 0.76 92.59 -32.33
N GLY A 19 1.52 91.60 -32.81
CA GLY A 19 2.73 91.10 -32.16
C GLY A 19 2.78 89.58 -32.08
N GLU A 20 3.30 88.95 -33.14
CA GLU A 20 4.06 87.69 -33.12
C GLU A 20 3.55 86.53 -32.23
N ASP A 21 2.31 86.06 -32.40
CA ASP A 21 1.87 84.81 -31.75
C ASP A 21 0.67 84.11 -32.48
N GLU A 22 0.51 84.29 -33.79
CA GLU A 22 -0.65 83.79 -34.57
C GLU A 22 -0.66 82.26 -34.79
N TYR A 23 0.46 81.56 -34.55
CA TYR A 23 0.58 80.12 -34.82
C TYR A 23 0.63 79.23 -33.57
N ARG A 24 0.45 79.80 -32.37
CA ARG A 24 0.52 79.04 -31.10
C ARG A 24 -0.76 78.29 -30.74
N SER A 25 -1.86 78.53 -31.45
CA SER A 25 -3.18 77.96 -31.15
C SER A 25 -3.56 76.73 -31.98
N VAL A 26 -2.75 76.33 -32.97
CA VAL A 26 -2.98 75.10 -33.76
C VAL A 26 -2.15 73.97 -33.17
N VAL A 27 -2.67 73.29 -32.16
CA VAL A 27 -2.05 72.09 -31.60
C VAL A 27 -2.37 70.91 -32.54
N PHE A 28 -1.35 70.45 -33.28
CA PHE A 28 -1.43 69.21 -34.06
C PHE A 28 -1.46 68.00 -33.13
N ASP A 29 -2.64 67.67 -32.61
CA ASP A 29 -2.84 66.50 -31.77
C ASP A 29 -2.91 65.19 -32.61
N GLU A 30 -2.78 64.04 -31.96
CA GLU A 30 -2.83 62.74 -32.65
C GLU A 30 -4.20 62.50 -33.33
N SER A 31 -5.25 63.18 -32.85
CA SER A 31 -6.59 63.10 -33.41
C SER A 31 -6.67 63.80 -34.78
N PHE A 32 -6.06 64.97 -34.92
CA PHE A 32 -5.93 65.72 -36.18
C PHE A 32 -5.15 64.92 -37.23
N VAL A 33 -4.01 64.33 -36.84
CA VAL A 33 -3.19 63.50 -37.73
C VAL A 33 -3.96 62.26 -38.21
N ARG A 34 -4.80 61.65 -37.36
CA ARG A 34 -5.63 60.51 -37.74
C ARG A 34 -6.83 60.89 -38.61
N ALA A 35 -7.36 62.11 -38.48
CA ALA A 35 -8.48 62.61 -39.26
C ALA A 35 -8.08 63.07 -40.69
N ALA A 36 -6.79 63.28 -40.94
CA ALA A 36 -6.27 63.65 -42.25
C ALA A 36 -6.65 62.61 -43.33
N ARG A 37 -7.45 63.05 -44.31
CA ARG A 37 -7.95 62.20 -45.42
C ARG A 37 -6.94 62.01 -46.55
N LEU A 38 -5.82 62.72 -46.47
CA LEU A 38 -4.80 62.84 -47.49
C LEU A 38 -3.45 62.47 -46.88
N GLN A 39 -2.68 61.66 -47.58
CA GLN A 39 -1.33 61.26 -47.19
C GLN A 39 -0.37 61.62 -48.32
N GLU A 40 0.70 62.34 -47.99
CA GLU A 40 1.77 62.63 -48.94
C GLU A 40 2.66 61.40 -49.18
N PHE A 41 3.14 61.27 -50.41
CA PHE A 41 4.13 60.26 -50.77
C PHE A 41 5.49 60.60 -50.18
N SER A 42 6.25 59.58 -49.80
CA SER A 42 7.62 59.74 -49.32
C SER A 42 8.56 60.22 -50.44
N ALA A 43 9.70 60.84 -50.07
CA ALA A 43 10.68 61.34 -51.04
C ALA A 43 11.18 60.24 -52.00
N GLN A 44 11.32 58.99 -51.52
CA GLN A 44 11.69 57.84 -52.34
C GLN A 44 10.61 57.46 -53.37
N GLU A 45 9.33 57.55 -53.01
CA GLU A 45 8.20 57.19 -53.88
C GLU A 45 7.95 58.22 -55.00
N ARG A 46 8.38 59.47 -54.82
CA ARG A 46 8.31 60.53 -55.86
C ARG A 46 9.37 60.41 -56.95
N ILE A 47 10.42 59.61 -56.74
CA ILE A 47 11.52 59.45 -57.71
C ILE A 47 11.11 58.55 -58.89
N ALA A 48 10.15 57.65 -58.69
CA ALA A 48 9.81 56.61 -59.67
C ALA A 48 8.69 56.98 -60.64
N ASP A 49 7.78 57.91 -60.30
CA ASP A 49 6.61 58.20 -61.13
C ASP A 49 6.14 59.64 -60.93
N HIS A 50 6.01 60.43 -62.02
CA HIS A 50 5.56 61.83 -61.98
C HIS A 50 4.03 61.94 -61.82
N ALA A 51 3.53 61.40 -60.72
CA ALA A 51 2.12 61.44 -60.33
C ALA A 51 1.88 62.49 -59.22
N PRO A 52 0.65 63.04 -59.09
CA PRO A 52 0.36 64.11 -58.14
C PRO A 52 0.71 63.76 -56.68
N ALA A 53 1.18 64.77 -55.94
CA ALA A 53 1.90 64.69 -54.68
C ALA A 53 1.17 64.03 -53.48
N VAL A 54 -0.08 63.61 -53.63
CA VAL A 54 -0.97 63.21 -52.53
C VAL A 54 -1.91 62.06 -52.94
N ARG A 55 -2.11 61.07 -52.06
CA ARG A 55 -3.13 60.02 -52.22
C ARG A 55 -4.19 60.04 -51.12
N ARG A 56 -5.41 59.58 -51.43
CA ARG A 56 -6.48 59.38 -50.42
C ARG A 56 -6.21 58.10 -49.63
N ARG A 57 -6.35 58.18 -48.30
CA ARG A 57 -6.17 57.04 -47.39
C ARG A 57 -7.41 56.11 -47.43
N PRO A 58 -7.25 54.77 -47.57
CA PRO A 58 -8.38 53.84 -47.50
C PRO A 58 -8.92 53.70 -46.06
N PRO A 59 -10.24 53.51 -45.84
CA PRO A 59 -10.83 53.45 -44.50
C PRO A 59 -10.45 52.15 -43.77
N LEU A 60 -10.05 52.26 -42.49
CA LEU A 60 -9.81 51.10 -41.62
C LEU A 60 -11.12 50.34 -41.36
N ARG A 61 -11.29 49.15 -41.95
CA ARG A 61 -12.39 48.24 -41.60
C ARG A 61 -12.03 47.48 -40.32
N ARG A 62 -12.59 47.90 -39.18
CA ARG A 62 -12.53 47.16 -37.91
C ARG A 62 -13.73 46.21 -37.83
N GLY A 63 -13.54 44.97 -38.29
CA GLY A 63 -14.42 43.84 -37.97
C GLY A 63 -13.57 42.73 -37.36
N LEU A 64 -14.02 42.14 -36.24
CA LEU A 64 -13.38 40.93 -35.70
C LEU A 64 -13.38 39.87 -36.80
N SER A 65 -12.20 39.45 -37.25
CA SER A 65 -12.10 38.44 -38.30
C SER A 65 -12.78 37.15 -37.82
N ARG A 66 -13.40 36.41 -38.73
CA ARG A 66 -14.01 35.10 -38.41
C ARG A 66 -13.04 34.19 -37.65
N GLN A 67 -11.73 34.35 -37.88
CA GLN A 67 -10.66 33.64 -37.18
C GLN A 67 -10.59 33.98 -35.68
N ALA A 68 -10.79 35.24 -35.28
CA ALA A 68 -10.82 35.63 -33.88
C ALA A 68 -12.02 35.01 -33.15
N LEU A 69 -13.16 34.92 -33.82
CA LEU A 69 -14.38 34.29 -33.29
C LEU A 69 -14.20 32.78 -33.11
N VAL A 70 -13.58 32.10 -34.08
CA VAL A 70 -13.22 30.68 -33.98
C VAL A 70 -12.23 30.44 -32.85
N LEU A 71 -11.22 31.28 -32.68
CA LEU A 71 -10.25 31.16 -31.59
C LEU A 71 -10.91 31.29 -30.21
N VAL A 72 -11.80 32.26 -30.03
CA VAL A 72 -12.54 32.44 -28.77
C VAL A 72 -13.43 31.23 -28.49
N LEU A 73 -14.08 30.67 -29.51
CA LEU A 73 -14.90 29.47 -29.37
C LEU A 73 -14.06 28.26 -28.94
N LEU A 74 -12.87 28.07 -29.53
CA LEU A 74 -11.94 27.00 -29.14
C LEU A 74 -11.46 27.15 -27.69
N ILE A 75 -11.14 28.37 -27.25
CA ILE A 75 -10.76 28.65 -25.86
C ILE A 75 -11.92 28.31 -24.92
N ALA A 76 -13.15 28.73 -25.26
CA ALA A 76 -14.34 28.46 -24.45
C ALA A 76 -14.63 26.95 -24.34
N VAL A 77 -14.49 26.20 -25.43
CA VAL A 77 -14.64 24.73 -25.42
C VAL A 77 -13.55 24.09 -24.57
N ALA A 78 -12.28 24.47 -24.74
CA ALA A 78 -11.18 23.92 -23.94
C ALA A 78 -11.40 24.17 -22.44
N PHE A 79 -11.78 25.39 -22.05
CA PHE A 79 -12.12 25.71 -20.66
C PHE A 79 -13.34 24.96 -20.16
N GLY A 80 -14.41 24.87 -20.97
CA GLY A 80 -15.60 24.10 -20.62
C GLY A 80 -15.29 22.62 -20.40
N THR A 81 -14.40 22.05 -21.22
CA THR A 81 -13.95 20.66 -21.07
C THR A 81 -13.10 20.47 -19.82
N ALA A 82 -12.20 21.42 -19.53
CA ALA A 82 -11.39 21.41 -18.30
C ALA A 82 -12.25 21.53 -17.03
N ILE A 83 -13.24 22.42 -17.03
CA ILE A 83 -14.21 22.56 -15.94
C ILE A 83 -15.07 21.31 -15.81
N TYR A 84 -15.57 20.77 -16.92
CA TYR A 84 -16.36 19.53 -16.92
C TYR A 84 -15.56 18.35 -16.37
N MET A 85 -14.30 18.19 -16.78
CA MET A 85 -13.40 17.17 -16.23
C MET A 85 -13.09 17.42 -14.75
N GLY A 86 -12.90 18.67 -14.33
CA GLY A 86 -12.65 19.03 -12.92
C GLY A 86 -13.86 18.88 -11.99
N VAL A 87 -15.09 19.00 -12.51
CA VAL A 87 -16.33 18.82 -11.73
C VAL A 87 -16.78 17.34 -11.70
N ARG A 88 -16.49 16.57 -12.76
CA ARG A 88 -16.83 15.13 -12.86
C ARG A 88 -15.76 14.19 -12.30
N HIS A 89 -14.51 14.63 -12.20
CA HIS A 89 -13.50 13.91 -11.44
C HIS A 89 -13.36 14.60 -10.10
N PRO A 90 -13.85 14.03 -8.99
CA PRO A 90 -13.12 14.26 -7.77
C PRO A 90 -11.74 13.68 -8.06
N TYR A 91 -10.78 14.53 -8.41
CA TYR A 91 -9.47 14.36 -7.81
C TYR A 91 -9.79 14.30 -6.32
N GLN A 92 -9.96 13.09 -5.81
CA GLN A 92 -9.73 12.83 -4.42
C GLN A 92 -8.33 13.41 -4.24
N ALA A 93 -8.25 14.61 -3.67
CA ALA A 93 -7.03 14.99 -2.97
C ALA A 93 -6.64 13.73 -2.21
N PRO A 94 -5.43 13.18 -2.41
CA PRO A 94 -5.06 11.93 -1.76
C PRO A 94 -5.45 12.13 -0.31
N ALA A 95 -6.50 11.43 0.13
CA ALA A 95 -6.87 11.46 1.53
C ALA A 95 -5.56 11.09 2.19
N ALA A 96 -5.03 11.97 3.04
CA ALA A 96 -3.76 11.71 3.71
C ALA A 96 -3.88 10.30 4.26
N ARG A 97 -3.16 9.35 3.63
CA ARG A 97 -3.33 7.93 3.91
C ARG A 97 -3.06 7.81 5.40
N GLU A 98 -4.01 7.27 6.15
CA GLU A 98 -3.77 7.06 7.57
C GLU A 98 -2.52 6.16 7.67
N PRO A 99 -1.51 6.54 8.47
CA PRO A 99 -0.29 5.76 8.56
C PRO A 99 -0.60 4.31 8.91
N VAL A 100 -0.05 3.36 8.15
CA VAL A 100 -0.23 1.94 8.46
C VAL A 100 0.39 1.63 9.82
N GLU A 101 -0.37 0.93 10.67
CA GLU A 101 0.14 0.56 11.98
C GLU A 101 1.23 -0.52 11.85
N PRO A 102 2.42 -0.33 12.46
CA PRO A 102 3.47 -1.34 12.41
C PRO A 102 3.08 -2.56 13.24
N LEU A 103 3.33 -3.76 12.69
CA LEU A 103 3.00 -5.05 13.32
C LEU A 103 3.53 -5.10 14.76
N ARG A 104 2.66 -5.54 15.68
CA ARG A 104 3.05 -6.01 17.01
C ARG A 104 2.94 -7.52 17.07
N MET A 105 3.96 -8.16 17.62
CA MET A 105 4.05 -9.62 17.68
C MET A 105 4.40 -10.12 19.07
N THR A 106 3.83 -11.28 19.40
CA THR A 106 4.15 -12.04 20.61
C THR A 106 4.39 -13.48 20.20
N VAL A 107 5.54 -14.03 20.56
CA VAL A 107 5.88 -15.44 20.30
C VAL A 107 6.13 -16.13 21.63
N ILE A 108 5.32 -17.14 21.93
CA ILE A 108 5.38 -17.88 23.19
C ILE A 108 5.80 -19.32 22.90
N PRO A 109 7.05 -19.71 23.21
CA PRO A 109 7.44 -21.11 23.20
C PRO A 109 6.71 -21.89 24.29
N LEU A 110 6.28 -23.10 23.95
CA LEU A 110 5.60 -24.04 24.83
C LEU A 110 6.52 -25.24 25.12
N ALA A 111 6.98 -25.33 26.37
CA ALA A 111 7.87 -26.40 26.82
C ALA A 111 7.09 -27.67 27.17
N PRO A 112 7.46 -28.85 26.61
CA PRO A 112 6.86 -30.12 27.04
C PRO A 112 7.26 -30.45 28.48
N GLU A 113 6.33 -31.06 29.23
CA GLU A 113 6.58 -31.51 30.61
C GLU A 113 7.51 -32.74 30.68
N GLY A 114 7.68 -33.46 29.57
CA GLY A 114 8.48 -34.67 29.51
C GLY A 114 9.14 -34.87 28.14
N LYS A 115 9.42 -36.14 27.81
CA LYS A 115 9.94 -36.50 26.49
C LYS A 115 8.88 -36.23 25.43
N VAL A 116 9.29 -35.62 24.32
CA VAL A 116 8.42 -35.42 23.16
C VAL A 116 8.01 -36.79 22.60
N PRO A 117 6.70 -37.06 22.48
CA PRO A 117 6.18 -38.25 21.81
C PRO A 117 6.67 -38.34 20.36
N GLY A 118 7.11 -39.54 19.98
CA GLY A 118 7.45 -39.83 18.60
C GLY A 118 7.21 -41.27 18.23
N ARG A 119 7.01 -41.50 16.94
CA ARG A 119 6.84 -42.84 16.36
C ARG A 119 7.17 -42.79 14.86
N ALA A 120 7.59 -43.92 14.28
CA ALA A 120 7.79 -44.01 12.83
C ALA A 120 6.46 -43.92 12.05
N ASP A 121 5.35 -44.41 12.63
CA ASP A 121 4.02 -44.33 12.04
C ASP A 121 3.36 -42.97 12.30
N LEU A 122 3.41 -42.10 11.29
CA LEU A 122 2.78 -40.77 11.34
C LEU A 122 1.25 -40.83 11.43
N ALA A 123 0.60 -41.81 10.80
CA ALA A 123 -0.86 -41.92 10.85
C ALA A 123 -1.32 -42.17 12.29
N TYR A 124 -0.62 -43.06 13.00
CA TYR A 124 -0.85 -43.32 14.41
C TYR A 124 -0.74 -42.04 15.26
N LEU A 125 0.31 -41.23 15.05
CA LEU A 125 0.51 -39.97 15.79
C LEU A 125 -0.67 -39.02 15.61
N TYR A 126 -1.16 -38.86 14.38
CA TYR A 126 -2.30 -38.00 14.11
C TYR A 126 -3.58 -38.53 14.78
N GLU A 127 -3.89 -39.81 14.60
CA GLU A 127 -5.08 -40.47 15.17
C GLU A 127 -5.13 -40.39 16.70
N HIS A 128 -3.97 -40.40 17.36
CA HIS A 128 -3.86 -40.33 18.82
C HIS A 128 -3.59 -38.91 19.35
N SER A 129 -3.90 -37.89 18.55
CA SER A 129 -3.76 -36.47 18.91
C SER A 129 -5.04 -35.69 18.58
N PRO A 130 -5.22 -34.48 19.12
CA PRO A 130 -6.33 -33.60 18.71
C PRO A 130 -6.35 -33.27 17.21
N ALA A 131 -5.24 -33.46 16.49
CA ALA A 131 -5.12 -33.21 15.06
C ALA A 131 -5.85 -34.23 14.17
N ALA A 132 -6.36 -35.34 14.73
CA ALA A 132 -7.11 -36.35 13.98
C ALA A 132 -8.31 -35.76 13.22
N GLN A 133 -8.93 -34.72 13.78
CA GLN A 133 -10.10 -34.03 13.20
C GLN A 133 -9.72 -32.85 12.28
N PHE A 134 -8.44 -32.54 12.15
CA PHE A 134 -7.99 -31.36 11.39
C PHE A 134 -7.98 -31.67 9.89
N ARG A 135 -8.36 -30.67 9.09
CA ARG A 135 -8.25 -30.74 7.63
C ARG A 135 -6.80 -30.56 7.19
N THR A 136 -6.51 -30.82 5.93
CA THR A 136 -5.15 -30.77 5.40
C THR A 136 -4.92 -29.49 4.60
N GLY A 137 -3.79 -28.82 4.83
CA GLY A 137 -3.35 -27.67 4.05
C GLY A 137 -4.39 -26.55 3.98
N ALA A 138 -4.56 -25.97 2.80
CA ALA A 138 -5.46 -24.83 2.57
C ALA A 138 -6.95 -25.15 2.79
N GLU A 139 -7.34 -26.43 2.84
CA GLU A 139 -8.71 -26.84 3.19
C GLU A 139 -9.01 -26.56 4.66
N GLY A 140 -7.99 -26.56 5.53
CA GLY A 140 -8.14 -26.20 6.95
C GLY A 140 -8.27 -24.70 7.22
N VAL A 141 -8.19 -23.87 6.19
CA VAL A 141 -8.42 -22.41 6.22
C VAL A 141 -9.68 -22.09 5.39
N PRO A 142 -10.89 -22.47 5.85
CA PRO A 142 -12.11 -22.23 5.10
C PRO A 142 -12.46 -20.74 5.12
N LEU A 143 -13.01 -20.23 4.01
CA LEU A 143 -13.63 -18.91 4.01
C LEU A 143 -15.02 -19.02 4.67
N PRO A 144 -15.35 -18.15 5.64
CA PRO A 144 -16.69 -18.12 6.22
C PRO A 144 -17.70 -17.62 5.19
N ALA A 145 -18.98 -17.89 5.43
CA ALA A 145 -20.03 -17.17 4.71
C ALA A 145 -19.93 -15.68 5.07
N SER A 146 -19.77 -14.84 4.06
CA SER A 146 -19.66 -13.39 4.23
C SER A 146 -20.87 -12.66 3.65
N ARG A 147 -21.15 -11.47 4.17
CA ARG A 147 -22.14 -10.53 3.65
C ARG A 147 -21.54 -9.14 3.62
N ARG A 148 -22.08 -8.28 2.76
CA ARG A 148 -21.76 -6.87 2.69
C ARG A 148 -21.98 -6.21 4.04
N THR A 149 -21.15 -5.22 4.32
CA THR A 149 -21.28 -4.38 5.51
C THR A 149 -21.94 -3.05 5.11
N ALA A 150 -21.90 -2.06 6.00
CA ALA A 150 -22.43 -0.74 5.73
C ALA A 150 -21.68 -0.05 4.57
N HIS A 151 -20.34 -0.13 4.58
CA HIS A 151 -19.49 0.60 3.64
C HIS A 151 -18.73 -0.28 2.64
N PHE A 152 -18.78 -1.61 2.81
CA PHE A 152 -18.12 -2.57 1.92
C PHE A 152 -19.11 -3.52 1.25
N SER A 153 -18.92 -3.73 -0.04
CA SER A 153 -19.68 -4.70 -0.85
C SER A 153 -19.34 -6.15 -0.49
N ASP A 154 -20.20 -7.10 -0.87
CA ASP A 154 -19.93 -8.54 -0.70
C ASP A 154 -18.58 -8.92 -1.32
N SER A 155 -18.28 -8.42 -2.52
CA SER A 155 -17.02 -8.69 -3.23
C SER A 155 -15.78 -8.18 -2.49
N GLN A 156 -15.89 -7.05 -1.79
CA GLN A 156 -14.79 -6.49 -1.01
C GLN A 156 -14.53 -7.30 0.25
N VAL A 157 -15.58 -7.74 0.95
CA VAL A 157 -15.44 -8.62 2.11
C VAL A 157 -14.84 -9.96 1.71
N VAL A 158 -15.27 -10.54 0.57
CA VAL A 158 -14.68 -11.77 0.03
C VAL A 158 -13.22 -11.56 -0.37
N SER A 159 -12.85 -10.41 -0.96
CA SER A 159 -11.47 -10.08 -1.29
C SER A 159 -10.60 -10.06 -0.03
N ALA A 160 -11.02 -9.34 1.02
CA ALA A 160 -10.31 -9.28 2.31
C ALA A 160 -10.06 -10.68 2.90
N LEU A 161 -11.11 -11.50 2.97
CA LEU A 161 -11.03 -12.87 3.49
C LEU A 161 -10.12 -13.76 2.64
N SER A 162 -10.13 -13.58 1.32
CA SER A 162 -9.28 -14.34 0.39
C SER A 162 -7.81 -13.94 0.53
N THR A 163 -7.50 -12.64 0.61
CA THR A 163 -6.14 -12.16 0.85
C THR A 163 -5.59 -12.63 2.19
N ALA A 164 -6.40 -12.56 3.26
CA ALA A 164 -6.01 -13.08 4.58
C ALA A 164 -5.74 -14.59 4.54
N LYS A 165 -6.59 -15.36 3.85
CA LYS A 165 -6.37 -16.80 3.61
C LYS A 165 -5.06 -17.05 2.88
N ASP A 166 -4.78 -16.32 1.80
CA ASP A 166 -3.55 -16.49 1.03
C ASP A 166 -2.31 -16.17 1.87
N TYR A 167 -2.36 -15.12 2.69
CA TYR A 167 -1.28 -14.82 3.65
C TYR A 167 -1.05 -15.99 4.61
N ILE A 168 -2.11 -16.56 5.18
CA ILE A 168 -2.01 -17.70 6.11
C ILE A 168 -1.43 -18.93 5.40
N VAL A 169 -1.89 -19.24 4.20
CA VAL A 169 -1.41 -20.38 3.42
C VAL A 169 0.08 -20.21 3.08
N ARG A 170 0.48 -19.04 2.59
CA ARG A 170 1.89 -18.77 2.27
C ARG A 170 2.78 -18.76 3.50
N SER A 171 2.35 -18.10 4.57
CA SER A 171 3.17 -17.90 5.77
C SER A 171 3.24 -19.10 6.71
N ALA A 172 2.36 -20.10 6.58
CA ALA A 172 2.30 -21.23 7.51
C ALA A 172 2.16 -22.62 6.86
N LEU A 173 1.97 -22.73 5.54
CA LEU A 173 1.79 -24.03 4.88
C LEU A 173 2.75 -24.28 3.72
N ASP A 174 3.37 -23.24 3.17
CA ASP A 174 4.27 -23.35 2.04
C ASP A 174 5.61 -24.01 2.47
N PRO A 175 5.99 -25.20 1.97
CA PRO A 175 7.21 -25.89 2.39
C PRO A 175 8.49 -25.07 2.17
N GLU A 176 8.50 -24.22 1.13
CA GLU A 176 9.64 -23.33 0.83
C GLU A 176 9.78 -22.23 1.87
N VAL A 177 8.70 -21.80 2.51
CA VAL A 177 8.72 -20.87 3.65
C VAL A 177 9.08 -21.60 4.94
N LEU A 178 8.44 -22.76 5.18
CA LEU A 178 8.61 -23.55 6.41
C LEU A 178 10.05 -24.01 6.63
N THR A 179 10.73 -24.44 5.56
CA THR A 179 12.08 -25.02 5.63
C THR A 179 13.06 -24.49 4.58
N GLY A 180 12.57 -23.88 3.50
CA GLY A 180 13.41 -23.40 2.38
C GLY A 180 13.94 -21.97 2.52
N GLY A 181 13.47 -21.21 3.51
CA GLY A 181 13.89 -19.83 3.75
C GLY A 181 13.34 -18.81 2.74
N GLU A 182 12.38 -19.21 1.91
CA GLU A 182 11.62 -18.32 1.03
C GLU A 182 10.82 -17.32 1.88
N VAL A 183 10.87 -16.04 1.52
CA VAL A 183 10.12 -14.99 2.23
C VAL A 183 9.35 -14.08 1.28
N ARG A 184 9.66 -14.10 -0.02
CA ARG A 184 9.07 -13.20 -1.00
C ARG A 184 7.60 -13.52 -1.22
N ALA A 185 7.19 -14.78 -1.19
CA ALA A 185 5.79 -15.17 -1.34
C ALA A 185 4.89 -14.58 -0.26
N VAL A 186 5.43 -14.35 0.95
CA VAL A 186 4.73 -13.65 2.03
C VAL A 186 4.89 -12.14 1.89
N ARG A 187 6.11 -11.67 1.59
CA ARG A 187 6.43 -10.23 1.45
C ARG A 187 5.55 -9.51 0.44
N VAL A 188 5.23 -10.13 -0.69
CA VAL A 188 4.42 -9.50 -1.75
C VAL A 188 2.96 -9.28 -1.36
N LEU A 189 2.47 -10.00 -0.34
CA LEU A 189 1.12 -9.87 0.17
C LEU A 189 0.98 -8.76 1.21
N LEU A 190 2.07 -8.18 1.69
CA LEU A 190 2.05 -7.11 2.69
C LEU A 190 1.83 -5.74 2.03
N ASP A 191 1.17 -4.84 2.76
CA ASP A 191 1.12 -3.42 2.40
C ASP A 191 2.56 -2.86 2.29
N PRO A 192 2.87 -2.04 1.26
CA PRO A 192 4.18 -1.45 1.06
C PRO A 192 4.78 -0.73 2.28
N GLU A 193 3.95 -0.11 3.13
CA GLU A 193 4.38 0.61 4.32
C GLU A 193 4.91 -0.31 5.43
N GLN A 194 4.58 -1.61 5.39
CA GLN A 194 5.11 -2.61 6.35
C GLN A 194 6.41 -3.28 5.87
N LEU A 195 6.85 -3.03 4.64
CA LEU A 195 7.99 -3.73 4.04
C LEU A 195 9.31 -3.41 4.74
N ASP A 196 9.51 -2.18 5.21
CA ASP A 196 10.73 -1.82 5.95
C ASP A 196 10.84 -2.59 7.27
N GLN A 197 9.73 -2.70 8.01
CA GLN A 197 9.69 -3.51 9.24
C GLN A 197 9.91 -5.00 8.94
N PHE A 198 9.26 -5.51 7.90
CA PHE A 198 9.44 -6.90 7.45
C PHE A 198 10.91 -7.16 7.12
N ASP A 199 11.50 -6.38 6.22
CA ASP A 199 12.88 -6.55 5.76
C ASP A 199 13.88 -6.43 6.93
N GLN A 200 13.65 -5.49 7.86
CA GLN A 200 14.44 -5.36 9.08
C GLN A 200 14.35 -6.60 9.96
N SER A 201 13.17 -7.23 10.07
CA SER A 201 12.98 -8.46 10.85
C SER A 201 13.91 -9.58 10.39
N PHE A 202 14.14 -9.71 9.09
CA PHE A 202 15.03 -10.73 8.54
C PHE A 202 16.50 -10.31 8.52
N ALA A 203 16.78 -9.02 8.33
CA ALA A 203 18.15 -8.49 8.31
C ALA A 203 18.79 -8.46 9.71
N ARG A 204 17.99 -8.13 10.74
CA ARG A 204 18.42 -8.04 12.15
C ARG A 204 17.31 -8.54 13.07
N PRO A 205 17.11 -9.86 13.17
CA PRO A 205 16.07 -10.43 14.03
C PRO A 205 16.23 -10.01 15.49
N THR A 206 15.18 -9.49 16.12
CA THR A 206 15.16 -9.12 17.55
C THR A 206 13.84 -9.52 18.23
N ALA A 207 13.93 -9.90 19.51
CA ALA A 207 12.78 -10.23 20.36
C ALA A 207 12.19 -8.97 21.03
N ASP A 208 11.90 -7.94 20.23
CA ASP A 208 11.39 -6.65 20.71
C ASP A 208 9.87 -6.48 20.52
N GLY A 209 9.20 -7.56 20.12
CA GLY A 209 7.77 -7.56 19.80
C GLY A 209 7.43 -6.90 18.47
N ARG A 210 8.42 -6.66 17.60
CA ARG A 210 8.23 -6.05 16.27
C ARG A 210 9.07 -6.68 15.16
N HIS A 211 10.24 -7.24 15.46
CA HIS A 211 11.19 -7.67 14.44
C HIS A 211 11.62 -9.15 14.56
N ALA A 212 10.74 -10.01 15.06
CA ALA A 212 10.94 -11.46 15.03
C ALA A 212 10.36 -12.06 13.72
N PRO A 213 11.18 -12.62 12.83
CA PRO A 213 10.70 -13.36 11.65
C PRO A 213 9.62 -14.39 11.93
N THR A 214 9.69 -15.09 13.08
CA THR A 214 8.72 -16.10 13.50
C THR A 214 7.34 -15.52 13.85
N GLY A 215 7.23 -14.20 14.03
CA GLY A 215 5.95 -13.50 14.12
C GLY A 215 5.28 -13.27 12.76
N TRP A 216 6.07 -13.11 11.69
CA TRP A 216 5.54 -12.92 10.33
C TRP A 216 5.10 -14.23 9.70
N LEU A 217 5.96 -15.25 9.77
CA LEU A 217 5.78 -16.53 9.10
C LEU A 217 6.44 -17.67 9.88
N VAL A 218 5.97 -18.90 9.67
CA VAL A 218 6.47 -20.08 10.35
C VAL A 218 7.74 -20.56 9.66
N ARG A 219 8.83 -20.70 10.41
CA ARG A 219 10.11 -21.21 9.90
C ARG A 219 10.74 -22.13 10.91
N PHE A 220 11.07 -23.34 10.49
CA PHE A 220 11.87 -24.26 11.27
C PHE A 220 13.35 -24.10 10.91
N ASP A 221 14.23 -24.32 11.88
CA ASP A 221 15.68 -24.38 11.64
C ASP A 221 16.01 -25.61 10.76
N PRO A 222 16.37 -25.43 9.47
CA PRO A 222 16.54 -26.53 8.54
C PRO A 222 17.76 -27.40 8.86
N SER A 223 18.67 -26.93 9.72
CA SER A 223 19.80 -27.74 10.20
C SER A 223 19.39 -28.77 11.25
N ARG A 224 18.19 -28.63 11.84
CA ARG A 224 17.70 -29.47 12.94
C ARG A 224 16.45 -30.26 12.59
N ALA A 225 15.53 -29.67 11.83
CA ALA A 225 14.24 -30.28 11.53
C ALA A 225 13.89 -30.17 10.04
N GLU A 226 13.28 -31.24 9.53
CA GLU A 226 12.65 -31.29 8.21
C GLU A 226 11.21 -31.80 8.33
N LEU A 227 10.39 -31.47 7.33
CA LEU A 227 9.01 -31.95 7.26
C LEU A 227 9.00 -33.44 6.93
N ALA A 228 8.38 -34.24 7.80
CA ALA A 228 8.11 -35.65 7.55
C ALA A 228 6.85 -35.86 6.69
N ASP A 229 5.96 -34.87 6.65
CA ASP A 229 4.81 -34.80 5.73
C ASP A 229 4.55 -33.34 5.36
N HIS A 230 4.37 -33.06 4.08
CA HIS A 230 4.05 -31.72 3.57
C HIS A 230 2.56 -31.39 3.75
N ARG A 231 1.73 -32.38 4.09
CA ARG A 231 0.30 -32.24 4.35
C ARG A 231 0.06 -31.81 5.80
N VAL A 232 0.38 -30.55 6.08
CA VAL A 232 0.16 -29.93 7.40
C VAL A 232 -1.32 -30.04 7.79
N ARG A 233 -1.58 -30.41 9.04
CA ARG A 233 -2.95 -30.46 9.60
C ARG A 233 -3.32 -29.09 10.14
N VAL A 234 -4.50 -28.60 9.77
CA VAL A 234 -4.94 -27.24 10.09
C VAL A 234 -6.40 -27.24 10.50
N GLN A 235 -6.70 -26.48 11.56
CA GLN A 235 -8.04 -26.11 11.95
C GLN A 235 -8.06 -24.66 12.41
N GLY A 236 -9.03 -23.90 11.93
CA GLY A 236 -9.20 -22.52 12.36
C GLY A 236 -10.39 -21.86 11.70
N THR A 237 -10.49 -20.56 11.96
CA THR A 237 -11.58 -19.72 11.47
C THR A 237 -11.07 -18.35 11.05
N LEU A 238 -11.81 -17.74 10.13
CA LEU A 238 -11.67 -16.34 9.72
C LEU A 238 -12.96 -15.61 10.04
N GLN A 239 -12.85 -14.34 10.42
CA GLN A 239 -13.99 -13.45 10.67
C GLN A 239 -13.67 -12.09 10.06
N ALA A 240 -14.60 -11.55 9.28
CA ALA A 240 -14.50 -10.19 8.75
C ALA A 240 -15.46 -9.27 9.51
N ALA A 241 -14.97 -8.08 9.85
CA ALA A 241 -15.74 -7.01 10.46
C ALA A 241 -15.37 -5.67 9.82
N GLU A 242 -16.27 -4.70 9.91
CA GLU A 242 -15.98 -3.33 9.53
C GLU A 242 -15.52 -2.57 10.78
N ALA A 243 -14.31 -2.01 10.75
CA ALA A 243 -13.80 -1.18 11.84
C ALA A 243 -14.32 0.26 11.71
N ASP A 244 -14.31 0.78 10.49
CA ASP A 244 -14.80 2.11 10.12
C ASP A 244 -15.17 2.15 8.62
N SER A 245 -15.62 3.31 8.13
CA SER A 245 -16.09 3.48 6.74
C SER A 245 -15.03 3.26 5.64
N SER A 246 -13.76 3.20 6.04
CA SER A 246 -12.58 3.03 5.19
C SER A 246 -11.80 1.75 5.46
N THR A 247 -12.03 1.08 6.58
CA THR A 247 -11.23 -0.09 7.00
C THR A 247 -12.08 -1.33 7.26
N LEU A 248 -11.75 -2.43 6.58
CA LEU A 248 -12.15 -3.78 6.97
C LEU A 248 -11.09 -4.42 7.86
N GLU A 249 -11.53 -5.17 8.85
CA GLU A 249 -10.69 -6.02 9.67
C GLU A 249 -11.01 -7.49 9.39
N VAL A 250 -9.97 -8.31 9.34
CA VAL A 250 -10.10 -9.77 9.35
C VAL A 250 -9.31 -10.32 10.52
N THR A 251 -9.97 -11.04 11.41
CA THR A 251 -9.32 -11.81 12.46
C THR A 251 -9.21 -13.26 12.01
N ALA A 252 -8.07 -13.89 12.29
CA ALA A 252 -7.82 -15.29 12.00
C ALA A 252 -7.27 -15.98 13.24
N ASP A 253 -7.84 -17.13 13.61
CA ASP A 253 -7.32 -17.98 14.68
C ASP A 253 -7.19 -19.41 14.13
N HIS A 254 -5.95 -19.86 13.96
CA HIS A 254 -5.65 -21.14 13.34
C HIS A 254 -4.62 -21.92 14.17
N THR A 255 -4.86 -23.21 14.32
CA THR A 255 -3.92 -24.18 14.87
C THR A 255 -3.39 -25.07 13.74
N PHE A 256 -2.08 -25.16 13.65
CA PHE A 256 -1.31 -25.92 12.68
C PHE A 256 -0.57 -27.04 13.39
N VAL A 257 -0.56 -28.24 12.80
CA VAL A 257 0.19 -29.39 13.31
C VAL A 257 1.07 -29.95 12.20
N TYR A 258 2.38 -29.81 12.41
CA TYR A 258 3.44 -30.23 11.49
C TYR A 258 4.01 -31.58 11.94
N ALA A 259 4.26 -32.46 10.99
CA ALA A 259 5.01 -33.68 11.22
C ALA A 259 6.50 -33.39 10.96
N LEU A 260 7.34 -33.53 11.99
CA LEU A 260 8.76 -33.18 11.91
C LEU A 260 9.65 -34.36 12.29
N ARG A 261 10.81 -34.44 11.64
CA ARG A 261 11.90 -35.36 11.99
C ARG A 261 13.25 -34.64 11.92
N ALA A 262 14.30 -35.28 12.43
CA ALA A 262 15.63 -34.70 12.38
C ALA A 262 16.16 -34.63 10.94
N THR A 263 16.87 -33.55 10.61
CA THR A 263 17.49 -33.39 9.29
C THR A 263 18.50 -34.50 9.03
N GLY A 264 18.47 -35.10 7.84
CA GLY A 264 19.41 -36.15 7.44
C GLY A 264 19.08 -37.56 7.97
N SER A 265 17.96 -37.72 8.67
CA SER A 265 17.38 -39.02 9.01
C SER A 265 16.76 -39.66 7.75
N GLY A 266 17.50 -40.56 7.10
CA GLY A 266 17.06 -41.27 5.90
C GLY A 266 16.73 -42.75 6.14
N SER A 267 15.53 -43.19 5.73
CA SER A 267 14.97 -44.55 5.53
C SER A 267 15.45 -45.72 6.43
N GLY A 268 16.03 -45.42 7.60
CA GLY A 268 16.87 -46.33 8.36
C GLY A 268 16.43 -46.46 9.81
N GLY A 269 15.17 -46.84 10.05
CA GLY A 269 14.69 -47.48 11.28
C GLY A 269 14.74 -46.72 12.61
N LYS A 270 15.28 -45.50 12.66
CA LYS A 270 15.24 -44.56 13.81
C LYS A 270 14.63 -43.21 13.45
N ASP A 271 13.90 -43.16 12.35
CA ASP A 271 13.24 -41.95 11.81
C ASP A 271 11.91 -41.72 12.55
N GLU A 272 11.97 -41.58 13.87
CA GLU A 272 10.78 -41.20 14.62
C GLU A 272 10.33 -39.80 14.21
N VAL A 273 9.05 -39.70 13.87
CA VAL A 273 8.39 -38.45 13.59
C VAL A 273 7.77 -37.96 14.89
N SER A 274 7.77 -36.66 15.11
CA SER A 274 7.07 -35.99 16.21
C SER A 274 6.12 -34.93 15.65
N LEU A 275 5.04 -34.66 16.38
CA LEU A 275 4.13 -33.58 16.02
C LEU A 275 4.55 -32.27 16.68
N PHE A 276 4.55 -31.19 15.91
CA PHE A 276 4.75 -29.83 16.38
C PHE A 276 3.47 -29.03 16.17
N THR A 277 2.93 -28.46 17.24
CA THR A 277 1.67 -27.72 17.25
C THR A 277 1.94 -26.22 17.40
N LEU A 278 1.29 -25.43 16.57
CA LEU A 278 1.42 -23.98 16.56
C LEU A 278 0.06 -23.34 16.38
N ARG A 279 -0.35 -22.49 17.33
CA ARG A 279 -1.53 -21.63 17.23
C ARG A 279 -1.10 -20.22 16.84
N ARG A 280 -1.78 -19.64 15.86
CA ARG A 280 -1.60 -18.26 15.40
C ARG A 280 -2.93 -17.53 15.42
N GLU A 281 -2.94 -16.44 16.16
CA GLU A 281 -3.99 -15.42 16.07
C GLU A 281 -3.43 -14.20 15.32
N LEU A 282 -4.04 -13.86 14.19
CA LEU A 282 -3.62 -12.78 13.30
C LEU A 282 -4.76 -11.78 13.13
N HIS A 283 -4.43 -10.49 13.16
CA HIS A 283 -5.38 -9.42 12.88
C HIS A 283 -4.88 -8.65 11.67
N PHE A 284 -5.73 -8.59 10.65
CA PHE A 284 -5.46 -7.93 9.38
C PHE A 284 -6.35 -6.71 9.23
N ARG A 285 -5.82 -5.64 8.66
CA ARG A 285 -6.58 -4.47 8.19
C ARG A 285 -6.47 -4.37 6.67
N PHE A 286 -7.52 -3.84 6.07
CA PHE A 286 -7.64 -3.63 4.63
C PHE A 286 -8.31 -2.29 4.35
N ASP A 287 -7.61 -1.42 3.64
CA ASP A 287 -8.22 -0.28 2.96
C ASP A 287 -8.67 -0.66 1.53
N ARG A 288 -9.18 0.30 0.76
CA ARG A 288 -9.64 0.03 -0.61
C ARG A 288 -8.51 -0.31 -1.59
N ASP A 289 -7.31 0.19 -1.36
CA ASP A 289 -6.14 -0.13 -2.18
C ASP A 289 -5.62 -1.53 -1.86
N ASP A 290 -5.56 -1.93 -0.59
CA ASP A 290 -5.22 -3.28 -0.15
C ASP A 290 -6.10 -4.32 -0.83
N LEU A 291 -7.42 -4.08 -0.83
CA LEU A 291 -8.40 -4.95 -1.48
C LEU A 291 -8.24 -5.04 -2.99
N ARG A 292 -7.77 -3.96 -3.63
CA ARG A 292 -7.55 -3.87 -5.08
C ARG A 292 -6.22 -4.51 -5.49
N LEU A 293 -5.20 -4.39 -4.65
CA LEU A 293 -3.84 -4.85 -4.90
C LEU A 293 -3.59 -6.28 -4.37
N HIS A 294 -4.56 -6.88 -3.68
CA HIS A 294 -4.42 -8.17 -3.02
C HIS A 294 -3.31 -8.16 -1.96
N GLN A 295 -3.28 -7.08 -1.19
CA GLN A 295 -2.33 -6.84 -0.10
C GLN A 295 -3.06 -6.76 1.24
N THR A 296 -2.30 -6.86 2.33
CA THR A 296 -2.83 -6.80 3.69
C THR A 296 -1.90 -6.06 4.63
N GLN A 297 -2.48 -5.35 5.58
CA GLN A 297 -1.78 -4.80 6.73
C GLN A 297 -1.91 -5.80 7.88
N LEU A 298 -0.83 -6.45 8.29
CA LEU A 298 -0.84 -7.32 9.47
C LEU A 298 -0.51 -6.48 10.70
N VAL A 299 -1.48 -6.29 11.60
CA VAL A 299 -1.33 -5.39 12.77
C VAL A 299 -1.02 -6.13 14.07
N VAL A 300 -1.51 -7.36 14.21
CA VAL A 300 -1.25 -8.23 15.38
C VAL A 300 -0.87 -9.62 14.91
N SER A 301 0.17 -10.18 15.53
CA SER A 301 0.52 -11.60 15.41
C SER A 301 0.82 -12.21 16.78
N TYR A 302 -0.02 -13.13 17.22
CA TYR A 302 0.17 -13.86 18.48
C TYR A 302 0.40 -15.34 18.18
N VAL A 303 1.58 -15.84 18.54
CA VAL A 303 2.04 -17.19 18.25
C VAL A 303 2.25 -17.96 19.54
N GLN A 304 1.67 -19.14 19.64
CA GLN A 304 2.00 -20.13 20.67
C GLN A 304 2.46 -21.41 19.97
N ALA A 305 3.67 -21.89 20.27
CA ALA A 305 4.27 -22.98 19.50
C ALA A 305 5.03 -23.96 20.39
N GLY A 306 4.87 -25.26 20.15
CA GLY A 306 5.61 -26.31 20.84
C GLY A 306 5.47 -27.68 20.19
N PRO A 307 6.32 -28.65 20.54
CA PRO A 307 7.29 -28.60 21.64
C PRO A 307 8.54 -27.74 21.34
N LEU A 308 8.85 -26.78 22.20
CA LEU A 308 10.05 -25.92 22.14
C LEU A 308 10.78 -25.92 23.49
N SER A 309 12.03 -25.47 23.53
CA SER A 309 12.70 -25.14 24.81
C SER A 309 12.65 -23.64 25.05
N CYS A 310 12.21 -23.23 26.24
CA CYS A 310 12.17 -21.81 26.62
C CYS A 310 13.56 -21.20 26.88
N ALA A 311 14.60 -22.04 26.98
CA ALA A 311 15.98 -21.60 27.11
C ALA A 311 16.65 -21.32 25.75
N GLU A 312 16.03 -21.72 24.64
CA GLU A 312 16.57 -21.49 23.30
C GLU A 312 15.88 -20.31 22.59
N ASP A 313 16.69 -19.50 21.91
CA ASP A 313 16.18 -18.40 21.09
C ASP A 313 15.35 -18.93 19.90
N SER A 314 14.13 -18.43 19.80
CA SER A 314 13.15 -18.75 18.74
C SER A 314 12.77 -17.52 17.90
N THR A 315 13.55 -16.44 17.99
CA THR A 315 13.26 -15.16 17.31
C THR A 315 13.32 -15.30 15.80
N ASN A 316 14.41 -15.87 15.27
CA ASN A 316 14.64 -15.98 13.84
C ASN A 316 14.06 -17.27 13.23
N HIS A 317 14.24 -18.39 13.91
CA HIS A 317 13.74 -19.71 13.51
C HIS A 317 13.22 -20.44 14.73
N LEU A 318 12.14 -21.22 14.56
CA LEU A 318 11.69 -22.17 15.55
C LEU A 318 12.68 -23.35 15.59
N ARG A 319 13.02 -23.79 16.80
CA ARG A 319 13.89 -24.95 17.04
C ARG A 319 13.11 -26.06 17.78
N PRO A 320 12.33 -26.86 17.05
CA PRO A 320 11.50 -27.92 17.62
C PRO A 320 12.32 -28.89 18.47
N LEU A 321 11.75 -29.29 19.60
CA LEU A 321 12.17 -30.51 20.27
C LEU A 321 11.52 -31.69 19.53
N LEU A 322 12.34 -32.62 19.08
CA LEU A 322 11.93 -33.79 18.31
C LEU A 322 11.72 -35.00 19.21
N ALA A 323 11.18 -36.08 18.64
CA ALA A 323 10.95 -37.36 19.30
C ALA A 323 12.05 -37.75 20.31
N GLY A 324 11.65 -38.06 21.55
CA GLY A 324 12.53 -38.48 22.64
C GLY A 324 13.31 -37.36 23.33
N GLN A 325 13.34 -36.14 22.80
CA GLN A 325 14.00 -34.99 23.43
C GLN A 325 13.15 -34.42 24.57
N THR A 326 13.79 -33.72 25.49
CA THR A 326 13.16 -32.99 26.61
C THR A 326 13.53 -31.52 26.56
N ALA A 327 12.69 -30.64 27.12
CA ALA A 327 13.09 -29.26 27.32
C ALA A 327 14.30 -29.21 28.27
N LYS A 328 15.27 -28.35 27.93
CA LYS A 328 16.36 -28.00 28.85
C LYS A 328 15.77 -27.29 30.06
N GLU A 329 16.33 -27.56 31.23
CA GLU A 329 16.02 -26.78 32.43
C GLU A 329 16.44 -25.32 32.21
N GLY A 330 15.55 -24.40 32.55
CA GLY A 330 15.78 -22.96 32.38
C GLY A 330 14.54 -22.25 31.84
N GLY A 331 14.36 -21.01 32.30
CA GLY A 331 13.39 -20.07 31.74
C GLY A 331 14.04 -19.20 30.66
N PRO A 332 13.27 -18.25 30.10
CA PRO A 332 13.83 -17.22 29.25
C PRO A 332 14.98 -16.46 29.92
N ALA A 333 15.84 -15.84 29.12
CA ALA A 333 16.92 -15.00 29.64
C ALA A 333 16.37 -13.89 30.57
N GLY A 334 17.16 -13.52 31.58
CA GLY A 334 16.80 -12.44 32.51
C GLY A 334 16.50 -11.13 31.77
N THR A 335 15.46 -10.43 32.20
CA THR A 335 15.08 -9.13 31.64
C THR A 335 15.75 -8.00 32.43
N ASP A 336 16.49 -7.13 31.73
CA ASP A 336 17.03 -5.89 32.31
C ASP A 336 15.97 -4.77 32.19
N PRO A 337 15.40 -4.26 33.31
CA PRO A 337 14.38 -3.22 33.27
C PRO A 337 14.91 -1.86 32.78
N TYR A 338 16.23 -1.68 32.68
CA TYR A 338 16.84 -0.47 32.14
C TYR A 338 17.20 -0.60 30.65
N ALA A 339 17.11 -1.81 30.08
CA ALA A 339 17.35 -2.00 28.65
C ALA A 339 16.15 -1.51 27.83
N THR A 340 16.39 -0.50 26.99
CA THR A 340 15.41 0.02 26.05
C THR A 340 15.40 -0.83 24.78
N GLY A 341 14.52 -1.83 24.68
CA GLY A 341 14.32 -2.55 23.40
C GLY A 341 14.13 -4.06 23.44
N SER A 342 13.98 -4.71 24.60
CA SER A 342 13.61 -6.12 24.68
C SER A 342 12.17 -6.25 25.18
N ALA A 343 11.34 -7.04 24.50
CA ALA A 343 10.09 -7.48 25.10
C ALA A 343 10.40 -8.49 26.21
N THR A 344 9.54 -8.55 27.23
CA THR A 344 9.63 -9.59 28.26
C THR A 344 9.38 -10.94 27.60
N ALA A 345 10.38 -11.81 27.64
CA ALA A 345 10.24 -13.14 27.06
C ALA A 345 9.25 -13.98 27.88
N LEU A 346 8.20 -14.46 27.21
CA LEU A 346 7.18 -15.33 27.80
C LEU A 346 7.52 -16.79 27.51
N CYS A 347 7.16 -17.68 28.42
CA CYS A 347 7.28 -19.12 28.25
C CYS A 347 6.00 -19.77 28.79
N GLY A 348 5.44 -20.71 28.03
CA GLY A 348 4.31 -21.51 28.46
C GLY A 348 4.70 -22.98 28.62
N THR A 349 3.81 -23.74 29.25
CA THR A 349 3.90 -25.20 29.31
C THR A 349 3.01 -25.81 28.22
N LEU A 350 3.55 -26.74 27.44
CA LEU A 350 2.78 -27.51 26.47
C LEU A 350 1.97 -28.57 27.22
N ALA A 351 0.64 -28.42 27.21
CA ALA A 351 -0.25 -29.38 27.86
C ALA A 351 -0.07 -30.79 27.31
N THR A 352 0.00 -31.79 28.19
CA THR A 352 0.08 -33.21 27.81
C THR A 352 -1.10 -33.66 26.93
N SER A 353 -2.28 -33.04 27.08
CA SER A 353 -3.45 -33.29 26.21
C SER A 353 -3.32 -32.78 24.77
N ALA A 354 -2.39 -31.85 24.51
CA ALA A 354 -2.10 -31.34 23.18
C ALA A 354 -1.09 -32.22 22.41
N GLN A 355 -0.49 -33.21 23.08
CA GLN A 355 0.50 -34.12 22.51
C GLN A 355 -0.14 -35.46 22.12
N PRO A 356 0.45 -36.20 21.14
CA PRO A 356 0.04 -37.56 20.82
C PRO A 356 0.16 -38.51 22.02
N LYS A 357 -0.81 -39.41 22.18
CA LYS A 357 -0.76 -40.49 23.17
C LYS A 357 -0.12 -41.72 22.53
N VAL A 358 1.18 -41.92 22.75
CA VAL A 358 1.99 -42.99 22.15
C VAL A 358 2.48 -44.03 23.13
#